data_AF-W1XMQ9-F1
#
_entry.id   AF-W1XMQ9-F1
#
_cell.length_a   1.000
_cell.length_b   1.000
_cell.length_c   1.000
_cell.angle_alpha   90.00
_cell.angle_beta   90.00
_cell.angle_gamma   90.00
#
_symmetry.space_group_name_H-M   'P 1'
#
loop_
_entity.id
_entity.type
_entity.pdbx_description
1 polymer ?
#
loop_
_entity_poly.entity_id
_entity_poly.type
_entity_poly.pdbx_seq_one_letter_code
_entity_poly.pdbx_strand_id
1 'polypeptide(L)' 'AKSLNHAMKALNKVYKNTDKVLDSSRFINEDQPEKEAYQQAINHVDSIIHRQTNPEMDPTVINSITHELETAQN' A
#
# COMPACT_ATOMS: atom_id res chain seq x y z
N ALA A 1 7.26 -19.48 6.11
CA ALA A 1 8.10 -18.39 5.58
C ALA A 1 7.77 -17.97 4.13
N LYS A 2 7.39 -18.88 3.21
CA LYS A 2 7.08 -18.50 1.81
C LYS A 2 5.93 -17.49 1.68
N SER A 3 4.88 -17.64 2.49
CA SER A 3 3.71 -16.75 2.46
C SER A 3 4.03 -15.30 2.81
N LEU A 4 4.90 -15.08 3.81
CA LEU A 4 5.34 -13.72 4.20
C LEU A 4 6.11 -13.04 3.08
N ASN A 5 7.08 -13.75 2.47
CA ASN A 5 7.85 -13.21 1.35
C ASN A 5 6.95 -12.89 0.15
N HIS A 6 5.94 -13.74 -0.12
CA HIS A 6 4.96 -13.47 -1.17
C HIS A 6 4.11 -12.22 -0.87
N ALA A 7 3.63 -12.09 0.37
CA ALA A 7 2.86 -10.93 0.81
C ALA A 7 3.69 -9.63 0.68
N MET A 8 4.94 -9.64 1.16
CA MET A 8 5.84 -8.48 1.03
C MET A 8 6.17 -8.13 -0.42
N LYS A 9 6.30 -9.14 -1.30
CA LYS A 9 6.49 -8.91 -2.74
C LYS A 9 5.26 -8.28 -3.39
N ALA A 10 4.06 -8.73 -3.01
CA ALA A 10 2.81 -8.15 -3.48
C ALA A 10 2.69 -6.70 -3.02
N LEU A 11 2.90 -6.44 -1.73
CA LEU A 11 2.92 -5.10 -1.13
C LEU A 11 3.86 -4.15 -1.89
N ASN A 12 5.12 -4.56 -2.09
CA ASN A 12 6.12 -3.74 -2.79
C ASN A 12 5.75 -3.49 -4.27
N LYS A 13 5.04 -4.43 -4.92
CA LYS A 13 4.57 -4.24 -6.30
C LYS A 13 3.48 -3.17 -6.37
N VAL A 14 2.51 -3.22 -5.46
CA VAL A 14 1.41 -2.25 -5.39
C VAL A 14 1.95 -0.87 -4.99
N TYR A 15 2.87 -0.83 -4.03
CA TYR A 15 3.57 0.39 -3.63
C TYR A 15 4.30 1.04 -4.81
N LYS A 16 5.03 0.29 -5.64
CA LYS A 16 5.68 0.88 -6.84
C LYS A 16 4.71 1.47 -7.88
N ASN A 17 3.44 1.07 -7.84
CA ASN A 17 2.43 1.66 -8.70
C ASN A 17 1.86 2.96 -8.12
N THR A 18 2.15 3.30 -6.85
CA THR A 18 1.52 4.46 -6.22
C THR A 18 1.91 5.76 -6.89
N ASP A 19 3.18 5.92 -7.25
CA ASP A 19 3.67 7.11 -7.96
C ASP A 19 2.89 7.35 -9.26
N LYS A 20 2.60 6.27 -10.00
CA LYS A 20 1.83 6.35 -11.25
C LYS A 20 0.38 6.74 -11.02
N VAL A 21 -0.21 6.29 -9.91
CA VAL A 21 -1.60 6.61 -9.56
C VAL A 21 -1.68 8.06 -9.08
N LEU A 22 -0.74 8.51 -8.24
CA LEU A 22 -0.64 9.91 -7.78
C LEU A 22 -0.50 10.89 -8.95
N ASP A 23 0.31 10.54 -9.95
CA ASP A 23 0.50 11.35 -11.16
C ASP A 23 -0.67 11.25 -12.16
N SER A 24 -1.62 10.33 -11.94
CA SER A 24 -2.74 10.14 -12.84
C SER A 24 -3.76 11.28 -12.70
N SER A 25 -4.30 11.74 -13.83
CA SER A 25 -5.40 12.70 -13.82
C SER A 25 -6.62 12.19 -13.04
N ARG A 26 -6.79 10.87 -12.93
CA ARG A 26 -7.85 10.25 -12.14
C ARG A 26 -7.71 10.64 -10.67
N PHE A 27 -6.55 10.35 -10.08
CA PHE A 27 -6.28 10.73 -8.69
C PHE A 27 -6.36 12.24 -8.46
N ILE A 28 -5.82 13.04 -9.39
CA ILE A 28 -5.85 14.51 -9.29
C ILE A 28 -7.29 15.05 -9.29
N ASN A 29 -8.19 14.43 -10.06
CA ASN A 29 -9.59 14.83 -10.16
C ASN A 29 -10.50 14.14 -9.14
N GLU A 30 -10.00 13.17 -8.37
CA GLU A 30 -10.78 12.44 -7.37
C GLU A 30 -11.19 13.35 -6.22
N ASP A 31 -12.24 12.94 -5.52
CA ASP A 31 -12.76 13.64 -4.34
C ASP A 31 -11.76 13.59 -3.16
N GLN A 32 -11.91 14.55 -2.24
CA GLN A 32 -10.99 14.72 -1.12
C GLN A 32 -10.92 13.49 -0.19
N PRO A 33 -12.03 12.83 0.20
CA PRO A 33 -12.00 11.64 1.04
C PRO A 33 -11.21 10.47 0.42
N GLU A 34 -11.31 10.29 -0.88
CA GLU A 34 -10.66 9.23 -1.67
C GLU A 34 -9.16 9.49 -1.75
N LYS A 35 -8.76 10.76 -1.98
CA LYS A 35 -7.36 11.18 -1.90
C LYS A 35 -6.76 10.93 -0.53
N GLU A 36 -7.51 11.22 0.54
CA GLU A 36 -7.06 11.00 1.91
C GLU A 36 -6.95 9.51 2.23
N ALA A 37 -7.92 8.69 1.84
CA ALA A 37 -7.88 7.24 2.00
C ALA A 37 -6.65 6.65 1.29
N TYR A 38 -6.36 7.12 0.08
CA TYR A 38 -5.20 6.71 -0.68
C TYR A 38 -3.88 7.07 0.02
N GLN A 39 -3.74 8.32 0.47
CA GLN A 39 -2.55 8.77 1.17
C GLN A 39 -2.36 8.02 2.50
N GLN A 40 -3.44 7.72 3.22
CA GLN A 40 -3.41 6.89 4.42
C GLN A 40 -2.90 5.48 4.12
N ALA A 41 -3.40 4.85 3.06
CA ALA A 41 -2.95 3.53 2.64
C ALA A 41 -1.45 3.51 2.30
N ILE A 42 -0.96 4.52 1.56
CA ILE A 42 0.48 4.68 1.27
C ILE A 42 1.29 4.79 2.57
N ASN A 43 0.87 5.66 3.49
CA ASN A 43 1.57 5.85 4.76
C ASN A 43 1.61 4.55 5.58
N HIS A 44 0.54 3.76 5.53
CA HIS A 44 0.45 2.48 6.23
C HIS A 44 1.43 1.46 5.64
N VAL A 45 1.51 1.40 4.32
CA VAL A 45 2.47 0.56 3.58
C VAL A 45 3.90 0.98 3.87
N ASP A 46 4.19 2.28 3.84
CA ASP A 46 5.51 2.85 4.13
C ASP A 46 5.97 2.51 5.55
N SER A 47 5.06 2.61 6.52
CA SER A 47 5.33 2.23 7.90
C SER A 47 5.75 0.77 8.03
N ILE A 48 5.18 -0.15 7.24
CA ILE A 48 5.52 -1.57 7.24
C ILE A 48 6.86 -1.82 6.52
N ILE A 49 7.06 -1.24 5.32
CA ILE A 49 8.24 -1.47 4.48
C ILE A 49 9.49 -0.87 5.14
N HIS A 50 9.38 0.31 5.76
CA HIS A 50 10.51 1.00 6.39
C HIS A 50 10.72 0.62 7.86
N ARG A 51 9.91 -0.29 8.45
CA ARG A 51 10.06 -0.71 9.86
C ARG A 51 11.29 -1.58 10.06
N GLN A 52 12.34 -1.02 10.69
CA GLN A 52 13.60 -1.74 10.93
C GLN A 52 13.65 -2.47 12.28
N THR A 53 13.00 -1.93 13.32
CA THR A 53 13.16 -2.41 14.71
C THR A 53 12.22 -3.56 15.09
N ASN A 54 11.06 -3.66 14.45
CA ASN A 54 10.10 -4.75 14.68
C ASN A 54 9.26 -4.96 13.41
N PRO A 55 9.79 -5.58 12.34
CA PRO A 55 9.07 -5.71 11.08
C PRO A 55 7.76 -6.51 11.24
N GLU A 56 6.77 -6.23 10.39
CA GLU A 56 5.54 -7.04 10.39
C GLU A 56 5.85 -8.43 9.82
N MET A 57 5.53 -9.46 10.59
CA MET A 57 5.83 -10.85 10.25
C MET A 57 4.54 -11.65 9.96
N ASP A 58 3.37 -11.05 10.21
CA ASP A 58 2.08 -11.65 9.87
C ASP A 58 1.75 -11.37 8.38
N PRO A 59 1.75 -12.41 7.51
CA PRO A 59 1.35 -12.26 6.12
C PRO A 59 -0.10 -11.79 5.96
N THR A 60 -0.97 -12.04 6.94
CA THR A 60 -2.38 -11.62 6.92
C THR A 60 -2.50 -10.12 7.00
N VAL A 61 -1.74 -9.50 7.92
CA VAL A 61 -1.69 -8.03 8.07
C VAL A 61 -1.12 -7.39 6.82
N ILE A 62 -0.02 -7.93 6.29
CA ILE A 62 0.60 -7.41 5.06
C ILE A 62 -0.35 -7.52 3.87
N ASN A 63 -1.04 -8.65 3.71
CA ASN A 63 -2.04 -8.81 2.64
C ASN A 63 -3.22 -7.85 2.81
N SER A 64 -3.69 -7.61 4.04
CA SER A 64 -4.77 -6.66 4.32
C SER A 64 -4.39 -5.24 3.88
N ILE A 65 -3.19 -4.80 4.25
CA ILE A 65 -2.67 -3.47 3.90
C ILE A 65 -2.41 -3.38 2.39
N THR A 66 -1.92 -4.46 1.77
CA THR A 66 -1.78 -4.53 0.31
C THR A 66 -3.13 -4.34 -0.37
N HIS A 67 -4.17 -5.02 0.11
CA HIS A 67 -5.51 -4.92 -0.46
C HIS A 67 -6.12 -3.54 -0.24
N GLU A 68 -5.93 -2.93 0.93
CA GLU A 68 -6.36 -1.55 1.21
C GLU A 68 -5.75 -0.56 0.20
N LEU A 69 -4.45 -0.68 -0.06
CA LEU A 69 -3.78 0.14 -1.07
C LEU A 69 -4.30 -0.17 -2.49
N GLU A 70 -4.48 -1.43 -2.87
CA GLU A 70 -5.03 -1.81 -4.18
C GLU A 70 -6.46 -1.26 -4.38
N THR A 71 -7.30 -1.32 -3.36
CA THR A 71 -8.66 -0.78 -3.41
C THR A 71 -8.64 0.73 -3.55
N ALA A 72 -7.74 1.42 -2.85
CA ALA A 72 -7.60 2.86 -2.95
C ALA A 72 -6.96 3.32 -4.29
N GLN A 73 -6.30 2.42 -5.03
CA GLN A 73 -5.83 2.67 -6.41
C GLN A 73 -6.92 2.51 -7.47
N ASN A 74 -7.96 1.72 -7.18
CA ASN A 74 -9.06 1.38 -8.10
C ASN A 74 -10.18 2.40 -8.08
#